data_AF-A0A8R2D3W9-F1
#
_entry.id   AF-A0A8R2D3W9-F1
#
_cell.length_a   1.000
_cell.length_b   1.000
_cell.length_c   1.000
_cell.angle_alpha   90.00
_cell.angle_beta   90.00
_cell.angle_gamma   90.00
#
_symmetry.space_group_name_H-M   'P 1'
#
loop_
_entity.id
_entity.type
_entity.pdbx_description
1 polymer ?
#
loop_
_entity_poly.entity_id
_entity_poly.type
_entity_poly.pdbx_seq_one_letter_code
_entity_poly.pdbx_strand_id
1 'polypeptide(L)'
;MKIISDVSWSFLENIKGQVCLADNNYVGNIDYSNINENTNVNVFRKTAPIELPIAPYYEIDYCKITPLILIIGGETHGLSDEGYEFARSRKGIRLNIPLENGIESLNSATAVGILCFEAKKQMLSLIRSGDEIDKIEQVY
;
A
#
# COMPACT_ATOMS: atom_id res chain seq x y z
N MET A 1 11.21 0.27 13.22
CA MET A 1 10.38 0.94 12.20
C MET A 1 10.80 2.40 12.14
N LYS A 2 11.13 2.93 10.96
CA LYS A 2 11.50 4.34 10.76
C LYS A 2 10.36 5.02 10.02
N ILE A 3 9.72 6.00 10.64
CA ILE A 3 8.71 6.85 9.99
C ILE A 3 9.44 8.08 9.48
N ILE A 4 9.20 8.45 8.23
CA ILE A 4 9.76 9.66 7.63
C ILE A 4 8.59 10.44 7.01
N SER A 5 8.53 11.73 7.30
CA SER A 5 7.52 12.67 6.80
C SER A 5 8.21 13.87 6.18
N ASP A 6 7.49 14.61 5.33
CA ASP A 6 7.99 15.84 4.68
C ASP A 6 9.30 15.61 3.91
N VAL A 7 9.34 14.54 3.12
CA VAL A 7 10.54 14.08 2.39
C VAL A 7 10.36 14.33 0.91
N SER A 8 11.39 14.87 0.27
CA SER A 8 11.45 14.93 -1.19
C SER A 8 11.54 13.52 -1.79
N TRP A 9 10.75 13.25 -2.83
CA TRP A 9 10.77 11.98 -3.56
C TRP A 9 12.17 11.60 -4.07
N SER A 10 12.99 12.59 -4.45
CA SER A 10 14.37 12.36 -4.89
C SER A 10 15.27 11.78 -3.79
N PHE A 11 14.99 12.07 -2.52
CA PHE A 11 15.71 11.45 -1.40
C PHE A 11 15.36 9.96 -1.26
N LEU A 12 14.11 9.61 -1.54
CA LEU A 12 13.59 8.23 -1.43
C LEU A 12 14.12 7.31 -2.54
N GLU A 13 14.61 7.86 -3.66
CA GLU A 13 15.29 7.10 -4.72
C GLU A 13 16.53 6.34 -4.24
N ASN A 14 17.14 6.77 -3.14
CA ASN A 14 18.30 6.09 -2.56
C ASN A 14 17.92 4.98 -1.57
N ILE A 15 16.65 4.90 -1.16
CA ILE A 15 16.17 3.88 -0.23
C ILE A 15 15.78 2.62 -1.01
N LYS A 16 16.42 1.49 -0.67
CA LYS A 16 16.09 0.17 -1.23
C LYS A 16 14.99 -0.49 -0.41
N GLY A 17 14.05 -1.13 -1.10
CA GLY A 17 12.97 -1.89 -0.49
C GLY A 17 11.81 -2.10 -1.45
N GLN A 18 10.93 -3.04 -1.13
CA GLN A 18 9.67 -3.20 -1.85
C GLN A 18 8.75 -2.06 -1.48
N VAL A 19 8.23 -1.36 -2.49
CA VAL A 19 7.27 -0.28 -2.28
C VAL A 19 5.85 -0.83 -2.26
N CYS A 20 5.10 -0.44 -1.23
CA CYS A 20 3.69 -0.73 -1.07
C CYS A 20 2.92 0.56 -0.82
N LEU A 21 1.83 0.76 -1.57
CA LEU A 21 0.91 1.88 -1.39
C LEU A 21 -0.31 1.42 -0.60
N ALA A 22 -0.71 2.12 0.46
CA ALA A 22 -2.02 1.90 1.07
C ALA A 22 -3.09 2.60 0.21
N ASP A 23 -3.77 1.84 -0.65
CA ASP A 23 -4.68 2.38 -1.66
C ASP A 23 -5.97 1.55 -1.78
N ASN A 24 -7.10 2.22 -1.59
CA ASN A 24 -8.43 1.66 -1.76
C ASN A 24 -9.12 2.13 -3.05
N ASN A 25 -8.42 2.88 -3.90
CA ASN A 25 -8.97 3.31 -5.19
C ASN A 25 -9.05 2.12 -6.17
N TYR A 26 -10.27 1.75 -6.53
CA TYR A 26 -10.56 0.76 -7.57
C TYR A 26 -10.94 1.46 -8.87
N VAL A 27 -10.60 0.83 -10.01
CA VAL A 27 -10.92 1.32 -11.37
C VAL A 27 -12.43 1.51 -11.61
N GLY A 28 -13.28 0.94 -10.73
CA GLY A 28 -14.74 1.12 -10.77
C GLY A 28 -15.28 2.44 -10.19
N ASN A 29 -14.48 3.20 -9.43
CA ASN A 29 -14.88 4.51 -8.88
C ASN A 29 -14.56 5.65 -9.87
N ILE A 30 -15.13 5.58 -11.07
CA ILE A 30 -15.07 6.71 -12.02
C ILE A 30 -16.25 7.62 -11.73
N ASP A 31 -15.96 8.80 -11.18
CA ASP A 31 -16.97 9.85 -10.99
C ASP A 31 -17.27 10.54 -12.33
N TYR A 32 -18.39 10.15 -12.95
CA TYR A 32 -18.88 10.73 -14.21
C TYR A 32 -19.70 12.03 -14.01
N SER A 33 -19.88 12.51 -12.77
CA SER A 33 -20.77 13.66 -12.48
C SER A 33 -20.25 15.03 -12.96
N ASN A 34 -19.00 15.12 -13.39
CA ASN A 34 -18.34 16.39 -13.79
C ASN A 34 -18.20 16.59 -15.31
N ILE A 35 -19.01 15.91 -16.14
CA ILE A 35 -18.99 16.09 -17.60
C ILE A 35 -19.80 17.32 -17.99
N ASN A 36 -19.11 18.43 -18.30
CA ASN A 36 -19.69 19.57 -19.02
C ASN A 36 -19.27 19.47 -20.50
N GLU A 37 -20.24 19.32 -21.41
CA GLU A 37 -20.04 19.03 -22.85
C GLU A 37 -19.30 20.13 -23.66
N ASN A 38 -19.01 21.30 -23.09
CA ASN A 38 -18.58 22.48 -23.85
C ASN A 38 -17.13 22.92 -23.62
N THR A 39 -16.32 22.15 -22.92
CA THR A 39 -14.90 22.48 -22.75
C THR A 39 -14.03 21.33 -23.25
N ASN A 40 -13.15 21.63 -24.22
CA ASN A 40 -11.98 20.81 -24.57
C ASN A 40 -11.00 20.80 -23.39
N VAL A 41 -11.43 20.34 -22.22
CA VAL A 41 -10.54 20.00 -21.11
C VAL A 41 -10.09 18.59 -21.43
N ASN A 42 -8.77 18.41 -21.59
CA ASN A 42 -8.18 17.10 -21.44
C ASN A 42 -8.85 16.44 -20.24
N VAL A 43 -9.55 15.33 -20.47
CA VAL A 43 -10.06 14.48 -19.41
C VAL A 43 -8.84 13.95 -18.66
N PHE A 44 -8.27 14.77 -17.77
CA PHE A 44 -7.38 14.33 -16.71
C PHE A 44 -8.27 13.58 -15.75
N ARG A 45 -8.60 12.36 -16.18
CA ARG A 45 -9.10 11.26 -15.37
C ARG A 45 -8.28 11.32 -14.09
N LYS A 46 -8.93 11.48 -12.93
CA LYS A 46 -8.26 11.51 -11.62
C LYS A 46 -7.45 10.24 -11.35
N THR A 47 -7.54 9.24 -12.21
CA THR A 47 -6.49 8.25 -12.42
C THR A 47 -6.40 7.94 -13.93
N ALA A 48 -5.27 8.28 -14.57
CA ALA A 48 -4.79 7.43 -15.66
C ALA A 48 -4.80 5.97 -15.16
N PRO A 49 -5.00 4.94 -15.99
CA PRO A 49 -5.00 3.55 -15.50
C PRO A 49 -3.74 3.33 -14.67
N ILE A 50 -3.90 3.23 -13.34
CA ILE A 50 -2.77 3.02 -12.43
C ILE A 50 -2.32 1.59 -12.71
N GLU A 51 -1.26 1.44 -13.50
CA GLU A 51 -0.65 0.16 -13.89
C GLU A 51 0.14 -0.47 -12.73
N LEU A 52 -0.42 -0.47 -11.52
CA LEU A 52 0.14 -1.15 -10.36
C LEU A 52 -0.74 -2.31 -9.94
N PRO A 53 -0.17 -3.51 -9.70
CA PRO A 53 -0.91 -4.63 -9.17
C PRO A 53 -1.54 -4.24 -7.84
N ILE A 54 -2.77 -4.70 -7.62
CA ILE A 54 -3.50 -4.52 -6.37
C ILE A 54 -3.68 -5.88 -5.71
N ALA A 55 -3.46 -5.94 -4.40
CA ALA A 55 -3.65 -7.13 -3.61
C ALA A 55 -4.28 -6.77 -2.26
N PRO A 56 -5.18 -7.61 -1.72
CA PRO A 56 -5.60 -7.49 -0.32
C PRO A 56 -4.39 -7.54 0.60
N TYR A 57 -4.39 -6.71 1.65
CA TYR A 57 -3.23 -6.58 2.55
C TYR A 57 -2.80 -7.91 3.19
N TYR A 58 -3.74 -8.82 3.44
CA TYR A 58 -3.46 -10.11 4.08
C TYR A 58 -2.90 -11.18 3.12
N GLU A 59 -2.90 -10.97 1.81
CA GLU A 59 -2.33 -11.91 0.83
C GLU A 59 -0.83 -11.67 0.56
N ILE A 60 -0.31 -10.55 1.04
CA ILE A 60 1.11 -10.23 0.91
C ILE A 60 1.92 -11.05 1.90
N ASP A 61 2.96 -11.72 1.40
CA ASP A 61 3.97 -12.39 2.21
C ASP A 61 4.99 -11.35 2.71
N TYR A 62 4.69 -10.74 3.86
CA TYR A 62 5.54 -9.73 4.47
C TYR A 62 6.87 -10.30 4.99
N CYS A 63 6.97 -11.62 5.18
CA CYS A 63 8.20 -12.27 5.62
C CYS A 63 9.26 -12.29 4.52
N LYS A 64 8.85 -12.32 3.23
CA LYS A 64 9.76 -12.22 2.08
C LYS A 64 10.10 -10.79 1.68
N ILE A 65 9.44 -9.80 2.28
CA ILE A 65 9.59 -8.40 1.94
C ILE A 65 10.41 -7.68 3.01
N THR A 66 11.71 -7.53 2.76
CA THR A 66 12.60 -6.75 3.62
C THR A 66 13.68 -6.04 2.80
N PRO A 67 13.81 -4.70 2.88
CA PRO A 67 12.95 -3.75 3.61
C PRO A 67 11.59 -3.51 2.94
N LEU A 68 10.53 -3.30 3.74
CA LEU A 68 9.22 -2.81 3.28
C LEU A 68 9.18 -1.27 3.35
N ILE A 69 8.80 -0.63 2.25
CA ILE A 69 8.52 0.81 2.19
C ILE A 69 7.01 0.97 2.02
N LEU A 70 6.33 1.33 3.11
CA LEU A 70 4.90 1.58 3.12
C LEU A 70 4.64 3.07 2.95
N ILE A 71 3.88 3.44 1.92
CA ILE A 71 3.48 4.82 1.62
C ILE A 71 2.01 4.99 1.98
N ILE A 72 1.73 6.03 2.75
CA ILE A 72 0.41 6.36 3.28
C ILE A 72 0.02 7.74 2.76
N GLY A 73 -1.19 7.84 2.21
CA GLY A 73 -1.76 9.10 1.78
C GLY A 73 -2.13 10.03 2.94
N GLY A 74 -2.21 11.33 2.63
CA GLY A 74 -2.79 12.31 3.56
C GLY A 74 -4.30 12.08 3.74
N GLU A 75 -4.86 12.49 4.87
CA GLU A 75 -6.25 12.16 5.24
C GLU A 75 -7.28 12.69 4.22
N THR A 76 -7.05 13.90 3.69
CA THR A 76 -8.02 14.56 2.80
C THR A 76 -7.81 14.21 1.32
N HIS A 77 -6.56 14.12 0.89
CA HIS A 77 -6.20 14.01 -0.53
C HIS A 77 -5.72 12.62 -0.93
N GLY A 78 -5.49 11.72 0.03
CA GLY A 78 -4.94 10.39 -0.23
C GLY A 78 -3.49 10.44 -0.70
N LEU A 79 -3.12 9.46 -1.54
CA LEU A 79 -1.80 9.36 -2.16
C LEU A 79 -1.66 10.40 -3.28
N SER A 80 -0.52 11.08 -3.34
CA SER A 80 -0.21 12.00 -4.44
C SER A 80 0.22 11.24 -5.70
N ASP A 81 0.15 11.91 -6.85
CA ASP A 81 0.61 11.35 -8.13
C ASP A 81 2.07 10.93 -8.06
N GLU A 82 2.93 11.71 -7.41
CA GLU A 82 4.34 11.37 -7.22
C GLU A 82 4.53 10.08 -6.41
N GLY A 83 3.62 9.78 -5.48
CA GLY A 83 3.63 8.51 -4.75
C GLY A 83 3.33 7.31 -5.64
N TYR A 84 2.37 7.46 -6.57
CA TYR A 84 2.10 6.45 -7.59
C TYR A 84 3.29 6.30 -8.55
N GLU A 85 3.89 7.40 -8.98
CA GLU A 85 5.04 7.38 -9.89
C GLU A 85 6.27 6.76 -9.24
N PHE A 86 6.52 7.06 -7.97
CA PHE A 86 7.58 6.43 -7.20
C PHE A 86 7.33 4.92 -7.10
N ALA A 87 6.12 4.48 -6.76
CA ALA A 87 5.79 3.06 -6.72
C ALA A 87 5.95 2.39 -8.09
N ARG A 88 5.50 3.02 -9.18
CA ARG A 88 5.66 2.51 -10.55
C ARG A 88 7.13 2.32 -10.92
N SER A 89 7.97 3.31 -10.64
CA SER A 89 9.42 3.22 -10.86
C SER A 89 10.07 2.06 -10.10
N ARG A 90 9.44 1.61 -9.01
CA ARG A 90 9.90 0.54 -8.11
C ARG A 90 9.17 -0.78 -8.27
N LYS A 91 8.29 -0.93 -9.28
CA LYS A 91 7.41 -2.11 -9.43
C LYS A 91 6.65 -2.41 -8.13
N GLY A 92 6.11 -1.33 -7.55
CA GLY A 92 5.38 -1.36 -6.30
C GLY A 92 4.05 -2.09 -6.40
N ILE A 93 3.44 -2.32 -5.25
CA ILE A 93 2.15 -3.00 -5.13
C ILE A 93 1.19 -2.09 -4.37
N ARG A 94 -0.08 -2.10 -4.75
CA ARG A 94 -1.15 -1.45 -4.00
C ARG A 94 -1.76 -2.44 -3.02
N LEU A 95 -1.74 -2.07 -1.75
CA LEU A 95 -2.35 -2.80 -0.65
C LEU A 95 -3.75 -2.27 -0.44
N ASN A 96 -4.73 -3.13 -0.67
CA ASN A 96 -6.12 -2.85 -0.39
C ASN A 96 -6.49 -3.36 1.01
N ILE A 97 -7.14 -2.51 1.80
CA ILE A 97 -7.89 -2.94 2.98
C ILE A 97 -9.36 -2.99 2.54
N PRO A 98 -9.97 -4.19 2.42
CA PRO A 98 -11.37 -4.28 2.01
C PRO A 98 -12.27 -3.47 2.94
N LEU A 99 -13.11 -2.62 2.37
CA LEU A 99 -14.10 -1.82 3.07
C LEU A 99 -15.50 -2.22 2.61
N GLU A 100 -16.45 -2.15 3.55
CA GLU A 100 -17.84 -2.51 3.34
C GLU A 100 -18.75 -1.29 3.52
N ASN A 101 -20.02 -1.42 3.17
CA ASN A 101 -21.07 -0.41 3.41
C ASN A 101 -20.82 0.96 2.74
N GLY A 102 -20.14 0.96 1.59
CA GLY A 102 -19.90 2.19 0.82
C GLY A 102 -18.89 3.15 1.47
N ILE A 103 -18.10 2.69 2.44
CA ILE A 103 -17.00 3.47 3.00
C ILE A 103 -15.85 3.52 1.99
N GLU A 104 -15.48 4.73 1.58
CA GLU A 104 -14.44 4.94 0.57
C GLU A 104 -13.02 4.83 1.14
N SER A 105 -12.82 5.23 2.40
CA SER A 105 -11.49 5.27 3.03
C SER A 105 -11.52 5.08 4.54
N LEU A 106 -10.36 4.73 5.09
CA LEU A 106 -10.11 4.70 6.53
C LEU A 106 -9.31 5.94 6.94
N ASN A 107 -9.36 6.29 8.23
CA ASN A 107 -8.36 7.16 8.81
C ASN A 107 -6.94 6.58 8.57
N SER A 108 -5.99 7.45 8.20
CA SER A 108 -4.63 7.03 7.84
C SER A 108 -3.91 6.28 8.97
N ALA A 109 -4.12 6.67 10.23
CA ALA A 109 -3.52 5.96 11.37
C ALA A 109 -4.13 4.57 11.57
N THR A 110 -5.44 4.41 11.37
CA THR A 110 -6.09 3.10 11.38
C THR A 110 -5.57 2.20 10.27
N ALA A 111 -5.45 2.72 9.04
CA ALA A 111 -4.88 1.97 7.92
C ALA A 111 -3.44 1.51 8.20
N VAL A 112 -2.58 2.41 8.69
CA VAL A 112 -1.22 2.08 9.14
C VAL A 112 -1.24 0.97 10.19
N GLY A 113 -2.09 1.09 11.20
CA GLY A 113 -2.22 0.10 12.27
C GLY A 113 -2.53 -1.29 11.74
N ILE A 114 -3.52 -1.41 10.85
CA ILE A 114 -3.90 -2.68 10.21
C ILE A 114 -2.72 -3.29 9.45
N LEU A 115 -2.10 -2.51 8.56
CA LEU A 115 -1.02 -2.99 7.69
C LEU A 115 0.23 -3.40 8.50
N CYS A 116 0.63 -2.59 9.47
CA CYS A 116 1.76 -2.90 10.33
C CYS A 116 1.49 -4.12 11.23
N PHE A 117 0.27 -4.24 11.75
CA PHE A 117 -0.10 -5.37 12.59
C PHE A 117 -0.12 -6.67 11.79
N GLU A 118 -0.61 -6.66 10.56
CA GLU A 118 -0.58 -7.84 9.67
C GLU A 118 0.86 -8.29 9.40
N ALA A 119 1.72 -7.37 8.98
CA ALA A 119 3.13 -7.67 8.73
C ALA A 119 3.80 -8.27 9.97
N LYS A 120 3.58 -7.66 11.15
CA LYS A 120 4.10 -8.17 12.42
C LYS A 120 3.53 -9.56 12.76
N LYS A 121 2.23 -9.78 12.53
CA LYS A 121 1.54 -11.05 12.79
C LYS A 121 2.17 -12.18 11.97
N GLN A 122 2.41 -11.96 10.68
CA GLN A 122 3.07 -12.96 9.82
C GLN A 122 4.50 -13.25 10.28
N MET A 123 5.29 -12.21 10.59
CA MET A 123 6.66 -12.36 11.08
C MET A 123 6.72 -13.16 12.40
N LEU A 124 5.81 -12.89 13.34
CA LEU A 124 5.72 -13.62 14.60
C LEU A 124 5.27 -15.08 14.39
N SER A 125 4.35 -15.32 13.47
CA SER A 125 3.93 -16.69 13.13
C SER A 125 5.09 -17.51 12.59
N LEU A 126 5.92 -16.93 11.72
CA LEU A 126 7.09 -17.60 11.17
C LEU A 126 8.10 -17.99 12.27
N ILE A 127 8.37 -17.09 13.22
CA ILE A 127 9.29 -17.36 14.34
C ILE A 127 8.76 -18.52 15.19
N ARG A 128 7.47 -18.50 15.55
CA ARG A 128 6.85 -19.56 16.36
C ARG A 128 6.91 -20.92 15.67
N SER A 129 6.69 -20.97 14.36
CA SER A 129 6.81 -22.21 13.59
C SER A 129 8.26 -22.71 13.54
N GLY A 130 9.26 -21.82 13.47
CA GLY A 130 10.68 -22.19 13.57
C GLY A 130 11.02 -22.78 14.94
N ASP A 131 10.58 -22.15 16.03
CA ASP A 131 10.80 -22.63 17.40
C ASP A 131 10.15 -24.02 17.65
N GLU A 132 9.02 -24.30 16.99
CA GLU A 132 8.35 -25.60 17.07
C GLU A 132 9.11 -26.69 16.30
N ILE A 133 9.69 -26.37 15.14
CA ILE A 133 10.52 -27.29 14.35
C ILE A 133 11.82 -27.61 15.10
N ASP A 134 12.51 -26.61 15.63
CA ASP A 134 13.76 -26.79 16.38
C ASP A 134 13.55 -27.67 17.63
N LYS A 135 12.39 -27.56 18.29
CA LYS A 135 12.01 -28.43 19.42
C LYS A 135 11.77 -29.87 19.00
N ILE A 136 11.20 -30.11 17.82
CA ILE A 136 10.98 -31.46 17.30
C ILE A 136 12.32 -32.09 16.92
N GLU A 137 13.21 -31.36 16.27
CA GLU A 137 14.55 -31.86 15.90
C GLU A 137 15.44 -32.17 17.10
N GLN A 138 15.29 -31.46 18.23
CA GLN A 138 16.02 -31.77 19.47
C GLN A 138 15.50 -33.01 20.23
N VAL A 139 14.33 -33.54 19.85
CA VAL A 139 13.73 -34.73 20.48
C VAL A 139 14.11 -36.02 19.72
N TYR A 140 14.70 -35.90 18.53
CA TYR A 140 15.24 -37.00 17.72
C TYR A 140 16.77 -37.03 17.74
#